data_AF-A0A4Q5T6L4-F1
#
_entry.id   AF-A0A4Q5T6L4-F1
#
_cell.length_a   1.000
_cell.length_b   1.000
_cell.length_c   1.000
_cell.angle_alpha   90.00
_cell.angle_beta   90.00
_cell.angle_gamma   90.00
#
_symmetry.space_group_name_H-M   'P 1'
#
loop_
_entity.id
_entity.type
_entity.pdbx_description
1 polymer ?
#
loop_
_entity_poly.entity_id
_entity_poly.type
_entity_poly.pdbx_seq_one_letter_code
_entity_poly.pdbx_strand_id
1 'polypeptide(L)' 'MHSYTEENYLKALFNLANGKGEVSANELSKKLDIKMPTVNSMMKKLA' A
#
# COMPACT_ATOMS: atom_id res chain seq x y z
N MET A 1 -17.73 -0.70 5.93
CA MET A 1 -16.75 -1.83 5.91
C MET A 1 -15.69 -1.50 4.88
N HIS A 2 -14.43 -1.59 5.25
CA HIS A 2 -13.35 -1.58 4.26
C HIS A 2 -13.34 -2.91 3.52
N SER A 3 -12.97 -2.89 2.24
CA SER A 3 -12.74 -4.14 1.51
C SER A 3 -11.53 -4.88 2.08
N TYR A 4 -11.47 -6.21 1.95
CA TYR A 4 -10.28 -6.98 2.31
C TYR A 4 -9.00 -6.45 1.61
N THR A 5 -9.16 -5.92 0.39
CA THR A 5 -8.07 -5.28 -0.35
C THR A 5 -7.57 -4.02 0.36
N GLU A 6 -8.48 -3.14 0.81
CA GLU A 6 -8.12 -1.93 1.56
C GLU A 6 -7.42 -2.27 2.87
N GLU A 7 -7.94 -3.24 3.63
CA GLU A 7 -7.31 -3.69 4.87
C GLU A 7 -5.90 -4.25 4.64
N ASN A 8 -5.72 -5.04 3.58
CA ASN A 8 -4.41 -5.60 3.24
C ASN A 8 -3.41 -4.51 2.84
N TYR A 9 -3.86 -3.48 2.14
CA TYR A 9 -3.04 -2.30 1.83
C TYR A 9 -2.62 -1.55 3.09
N LEU A 10 -3.54 -1.28 4.01
CA LEU A 10 -3.24 -0.59 5.27
C LEU A 10 -2.27 -1.39 6.14
N LYS A 11 -2.45 -2.72 6.23
CA LYS A 11 -1.52 -3.62 6.92
C LYS A 11 -0.13 -3.58 6.28
N ALA A 12 -0.05 -3.58 4.95
CA ALA A 12 1.23 -3.52 4.24
C ALA A 12 1.93 -2.17 4.45
N LEU A 13 1.20 -1.05 4.37
CA LEU A 13 1.71 0.29 4.64
C LEU A 13 2.27 0.38 6.06
N PHE A 14 1.51 -0.06 7.06
CA PHE A 14 1.93 -0.04 8.46
C PHE A 14 3.21 -0.85 8.69
N ASN A 15 3.30 -2.06 8.11
CA ASN A 15 4.46 -2.94 8.27
C ASN A 15 5.70 -2.48 7.50
N LEU A 16 5.55 -1.67 6.45
CA LEU A 16 6.66 -1.16 5.62
C LEU A 16 7.11 0.25 6.03
N ALA A 17 6.35 0.94 6.87
CA ALA A 17 6.63 2.31 7.25
C ALA A 17 8.02 2.44 7.88
N ASN A 18 8.83 3.35 7.35
CA ASN A 18 10.13 3.68 7.94
C ASN A 18 9.96 4.50 9.23
N GLY A 19 11.07 4.88 9.86
CA GLY A 19 11.04 5.70 11.10
C GLY A 19 10.39 7.08 10.97
N LYS A 20 10.05 7.52 9.75
CA LYS A 20 9.31 8.76 9.46
C LYS A 20 7.85 8.51 9.04
N GLY A 21 7.41 7.25 9.01
CA GLY A 21 6.06 6.89 8.56
C GLY A 21 5.90 6.85 7.04
N GLU A 22 6.99 6.86 6.27
CA GLU A 22 6.96 6.85 4.81
C GLU A 22 7.09 5.42 4.27
N VAL A 23 6.45 5.15 3.13
CA VAL A 23 6.52 3.88 2.41
C VAL A 23 6.79 4.13 0.94
N SER A 24 7.74 3.41 0.35
CA SER A 24 7.99 3.46 -1.09
C SER A 24 6.90 2.70 -1.87
N ALA A 25 6.35 3.30 -2.91
CA ALA A 25 5.39 2.64 -3.80
C ALA A 25 5.97 1.36 -4.45
N ASN A 26 7.28 1.33 -4.69
CA ASN A 26 7.99 0.16 -5.22
C ASN A 26 8.11 -0.99 -4.18
N GLU A 27 8.31 -0.66 -2.91
CA GLU A 27 8.33 -1.66 -1.83
C GLU A 27 6.94 -2.23 -1.59
N LEU A 28 5.92 -1.36 -1.61
CA LEU A 28 4.53 -1.76 -1.48
C LEU A 28 4.10 -2.67 -2.65
N SER A 29 4.52 -2.36 -3.88
CA SER A 29 4.20 -3.19 -5.06
C SER A 29 4.81 -4.58 -4.95
N LYS A 30 6.05 -4.70 -4.45
CA LYS A 30 6.71 -5.99 -4.20
C LYS A 30 6.06 -6.76 -3.06
N LYS A 31 5.68 -6.09 -1.96
CA LYS A 31 5.06 -6.72 -0.79
C LYS A 31 3.69 -7.32 -1.10
N LEU A 32 2.92 -6.65 -1.95
CA LEU A 32 1.57 -7.06 -2.34
C LEU A 32 1.54 -7.89 -3.64
N ASP A 33 2.70 -8.13 -4.27
CA ASP A 33 2.86 -8.83 -5.55
C ASP A 33 1.94 -8.29 -6.67
N ILE A 34 1.99 -6.98 -6.86
CA ILE A 34 1.19 -6.26 -7.86
C ILE A 34 2.03 -5.22 -8.58
N LYS A 35 1.55 -4.74 -9.73
CA LYS A 35 2.25 -3.73 -10.51
C LYS A 35 2.11 -2.33 -9.86
N MET A 36 3.14 -1.49 -10.00
CA MET A 36 3.11 -0.10 -9.51
C MET A 36 1.89 0.73 -9.96
N PRO A 37 1.37 0.62 -11.20
CA PRO A 37 0.15 1.34 -11.57
C PRO A 37 -1.07 0.97 -10.70
N THR A 38 -1.17 -0.29 -10.28
CA THR A 38 -2.24 -0.76 -9.37
C THR A 38 -2.09 -0.13 -7.99
N VAL A 39 -0.86 -0.05 -7.49
CA VAL A 39 -0.55 0.68 -6.24
C VAL A 39 -0.99 2.14 -6.35
N ASN A 40 -0.61 2.83 -7.43
CA ASN A 40 -0.96 4.24 -7.62
C ASN A 40 -2.48 4.46 -7.67
N SER A 41 -3.23 3.60 -8.37
CA SER A 41 -4.69 3.68 -8.41
C SER A 41 -5.32 3.46 -7.03
N MET A 42 -4.81 2.52 -6.24
CA MET A 42 -5.30 2.28 -4.88
C MET A 42 -4.96 3.44 -3.94
N MET A 43 -3.74 3.98 -4.00
CA MET A 43 -3.34 5.15 -3.21
C MET A 43 -4.22 6.37 -3.52
N LYS A 44 -4.59 6.58 -4.78
CA LYS A 44 -5.56 7.63 -5.16
C LYS A 44 -6.96 7.39 -4.60
N LYS A 45 -7.36 6.13 -4.37
CA LYS A 45 -8.64 5.78 -3.75
C LYS A 45 -8.62 5.96 -2.22
N LEU A 46 -7.45 5.87 -1.61
CA LEU A 46 -7.25 6.04 -0.16
C LEU A 46 -7.04 7.51 0.26
N ALA A 47 -6.72 8.40 -0.68
CA ALA A 47 -6.59 9.84 -0.48
C ALA A 47 -7.97 10.53 -0.55
#